data_AF-A0A3D3AFZ8-F1
#
_entry.id   AF-A0A3D3AFZ8-F1
#
_cell.length_a   1.000
_cell.length_b   1.000
_cell.length_c   1.000
_cell.angle_alpha   90.00
_cell.angle_beta   90.00
_cell.angle_gamma   90.00
#
_symmetry.space_group_name_H-M   'P 1'
#
loop_
_entity.id
_entity.type
_entity.pdbx_description
1 polymer ?
#
loop_
_entity_poly.entity_id
_entity_poly.type
_entity_poly.pdbx_seq_one_letter_code
_entity_poly.pdbx_strand_id
1 'polypeptide(L)'
;GAGSGKTRVITYRIAHLIEIGVYPGNILAITFTNKAADEMKERVIELIGEEAKSMWISTFHSACVRILRANIEKLGYNKNFVIYDSQEQEKLIDECLKELNFDNKLYKPREILSKIGSLKDTLTDEEDYYKKYADDFKNKVVARTFLLYQKKLKNSNALDFDDIINKTVKLFQTYPDVLN
;
A
#
# COMPACT_ATOMS: atom_id res chain seq x y z
N GLY A 1 -19.63 -18.13 10.06
CA GLY A 1 -18.93 -17.60 11.27
C GLY A 1 -17.50 -18.10 11.34
N ALA A 2 -16.84 -18.04 12.50
CA ALA A 2 -15.57 -18.75 12.73
C ALA A 2 -15.80 -20.26 12.55
N GLY A 3 -14.83 -20.98 11.98
CA GLY A 3 -14.96 -22.42 11.70
C GLY A 3 -15.91 -22.81 10.56
N SER A 4 -16.58 -21.86 9.88
CA SER A 4 -17.56 -22.18 8.83
C SER A 4 -16.97 -22.60 7.47
N GLY A 5 -15.73 -23.10 7.44
CA GLY A 5 -15.09 -23.59 6.22
C GLY A 5 -14.79 -22.53 5.15
N LYS A 6 -14.80 -21.23 5.47
CA LYS A 6 -14.61 -20.15 4.46
C LYS A 6 -13.36 -20.33 3.61
N THR A 7 -12.23 -20.66 4.25
CA THR A 7 -10.98 -20.88 3.52
C THR A 7 -11.08 -22.09 2.60
N ARG A 8 -11.72 -23.18 3.05
CA ARG A 8 -11.97 -24.37 2.22
C ARG A 8 -12.85 -24.02 1.01
N VAL A 9 -13.91 -23.23 1.20
CA VAL A 9 -14.76 -22.79 0.09
C VAL A 9 -13.94 -22.01 -0.95
N ILE A 10 -13.08 -21.10 -0.51
CA ILE A 10 -12.25 -20.30 -1.42
C ILE A 10 -11.24 -21.18 -2.18
N THR A 11 -10.53 -22.09 -1.50
CA THR A 11 -9.53 -22.95 -2.16
C THR A 11 -10.16 -23.92 -3.15
N TYR A 12 -11.33 -24.49 -2.83
CA TYR A 12 -12.07 -25.33 -3.77
C TYR A 12 -12.66 -24.54 -4.93
N ARG A 13 -13.10 -23.30 -4.71
CA ARG A 13 -13.54 -22.42 -5.81
C ARG A 13 -12.40 -22.12 -6.78
N ILE A 14 -11.19 -21.89 -6.26
CA ILE A 14 -9.98 -21.72 -7.09
C ILE A 14 -9.72 -22.97 -7.93
N ALA A 15 -9.69 -24.14 -7.31
CA ALA A 15 -9.47 -25.40 -8.01
C ALA A 15 -10.53 -25.63 -9.11
N HIS A 16 -11.80 -25.36 -8.79
CA HIS A 16 -12.89 -25.48 -9.76
C HIS A 16 -12.75 -24.52 -10.95
N LEU A 17 -12.34 -23.26 -10.73
CA LEU A 17 -12.11 -22.32 -11.83
C LEU A 17 -11.05 -22.84 -12.81
N ILE A 18 -10.00 -23.46 -12.28
CA ILE A 18 -8.91 -24.02 -13.09
C ILE A 18 -9.38 -25.26 -13.84
N GLU A 19 -10.16 -26.13 -13.17
CA GLU A 19 -10.78 -27.31 -13.79
C GLU A 19 -11.65 -26.95 -15.00
N ILE A 20 -12.40 -25.84 -14.94
CA ILE A 20 -13.22 -25.35 -16.06
C ILE A 20 -12.43 -24.54 -17.10
N GLY A 21 -11.09 -24.52 -17.00
CA GLY A 21 -10.19 -23.97 -18.02
C GLY A 21 -9.67 -22.55 -17.76
N VAL A 22 -9.87 -21.97 -16.57
CA VAL A 22 -9.27 -20.67 -16.24
C VAL A 22 -7.77 -20.86 -15.98
N TYR A 23 -6.93 -20.16 -16.75
CA TYR A 23 -5.49 -20.17 -16.51
C TYR A 23 -5.17 -19.66 -15.09
N PRO A 24 -4.38 -20.38 -14.27
CA PRO A 24 -4.18 -19.99 -12.87
C PRO A 24 -3.53 -18.61 -12.72
N GLY A 25 -2.68 -18.19 -13.66
CA GLY A 25 -2.11 -16.84 -13.69
C GLY A 25 -3.13 -15.70 -13.80
N ASN A 26 -4.37 -15.99 -14.20
CA ASN A 26 -5.47 -15.03 -14.25
C ASN A 26 -6.27 -14.96 -12.93
N ILE A 27 -5.88 -15.72 -11.90
CA ILE A 27 -6.56 -15.76 -10.61
C ILE A 27 -5.70 -15.05 -9.55
N LEU A 28 -6.29 -14.01 -8.96
CA LEU A 28 -5.76 -13.28 -7.81
C LEU A 28 -6.56 -13.62 -6.55
N ALA A 29 -5.89 -14.16 -5.55
CA ALA A 29 -6.42 -14.41 -4.22
C ALA A 29 -5.69 -13.51 -3.20
N ILE A 30 -6.46 -12.66 -2.51
CA ILE A 30 -5.93 -11.71 -1.54
C ILE A 30 -6.30 -12.12 -0.11
N THR A 31 -5.34 -12.03 0.80
CA THR A 31 -5.54 -12.22 2.25
C THR A 31 -5.04 -11.01 3.05
N PHE A 32 -5.35 -10.97 4.34
CA PHE A 32 -4.91 -9.88 5.23
C PHE A 32 -3.54 -10.11 5.87
N THR A 33 -3.06 -11.35 5.96
CA THR A 33 -1.80 -11.68 6.63
C THR A 33 -0.97 -12.62 5.78
N ASN A 34 0.36 -12.52 5.89
CA ASN A 34 1.27 -13.43 5.19
C ASN A 34 0.96 -14.88 5.55
N LYS A 35 0.75 -15.17 6.84
CA LYS A 35 0.35 -16.50 7.30
C LYS A 35 -0.90 -17.04 6.59
N ALA A 36 -1.94 -16.21 6.41
CA ALA A 36 -3.14 -16.63 5.70
C ALA A 36 -2.90 -16.81 4.19
N ALA A 37 -2.03 -15.99 3.57
CA ALA A 37 -1.61 -16.18 2.18
C ALA A 37 -0.86 -17.51 2.01
N ASP A 38 0.09 -17.80 2.91
CA ASP A 38 0.91 -19.01 2.89
C ASP A 38 0.06 -20.26 3.11
N GLU A 39 -0.81 -20.27 4.13
CA GLU A 39 -1.76 -21.37 4.37
C GLU A 39 -2.71 -21.58 3.18
N MET A 40 -3.17 -20.51 2.52
CA MET A 40 -4.01 -20.62 1.34
C MET A 40 -3.23 -21.21 0.16
N LYS A 41 -1.99 -20.78 -0.02
CA LYS A 41 -1.09 -21.26 -1.08
C LYS A 41 -0.80 -22.75 -0.92
N GLU A 42 -0.46 -23.22 0.28
CA GLU A 42 -0.26 -24.64 0.58
C GLU A 42 -1.50 -25.46 0.21
N ARG A 43 -2.68 -25.03 0.66
CA ARG A 43 -3.95 -25.72 0.35
C ARG A 43 -4.31 -25.75 -1.12
N VAL A 44 -4.01 -24.69 -1.87
CA VAL A 44 -4.24 -24.68 -3.32
C VAL A 44 -3.26 -25.63 -4.00
N ILE A 45 -1.97 -25.61 -3.62
CA ILE A 45 -0.96 -26.55 -4.15
C ILE A 45 -1.38 -28.00 -3.90
N GLU A 46 -1.94 -28.33 -2.73
CA GLU A 46 -2.46 -29.68 -2.46
C GLU A 46 -3.59 -30.11 -3.40
N LEU A 47 -4.38 -29.16 -3.92
CA LEU A 47 -5.55 -29.45 -4.77
C LEU A 47 -5.21 -29.51 -6.27
N ILE A 48 -4.31 -28.64 -6.75
CA ILE A 48 -4.02 -28.48 -8.20
C ILE A 48 -2.54 -28.68 -8.54
N GLY A 49 -1.70 -28.98 -7.56
CA GLY A 49 -0.26 -29.17 -7.74
C GLY A 49 0.50 -27.89 -8.10
N GLU A 50 1.52 -28.07 -8.91
CA GLU A 50 2.51 -27.04 -9.28
C GLU A 50 1.94 -25.89 -10.11
N GLU A 51 0.78 -26.08 -10.76
CA GLU A 51 0.07 -25.03 -11.51
C GLU A 51 -0.25 -23.81 -10.64
N ALA A 52 -0.46 -24.02 -9.34
CA ALA A 52 -0.67 -22.98 -8.34
C ALA A 52 0.46 -21.95 -8.27
N LYS A 53 1.69 -22.29 -8.70
CA LYS A 53 2.84 -21.36 -8.65
C LYS A 53 2.68 -20.17 -9.59
N SER A 54 1.87 -20.30 -10.63
CA SER A 54 1.58 -19.19 -11.56
C SER A 54 0.53 -18.21 -11.01
N MET A 55 -0.24 -18.61 -10.00
CA MET A 55 -1.27 -17.79 -9.36
C MET A 55 -0.70 -16.66 -8.50
N TRP A 56 -1.50 -15.62 -8.29
CA TRP A 56 -1.19 -14.59 -7.32
C TRP A 56 -1.95 -14.86 -6.03
N ILE A 57 -1.27 -15.44 -5.04
CA ILE A 57 -1.79 -15.62 -3.68
C ILE A 57 -0.94 -14.76 -2.76
N SER A 58 -1.51 -13.68 -2.23
CA SER A 58 -0.72 -12.64 -1.58
C SER A 58 -1.55 -11.78 -0.63
N THR A 59 -0.90 -10.94 0.17
CA THR A 59 -1.60 -9.86 0.87
C THR A 59 -1.89 -8.69 -0.05
N PHE A 60 -2.77 -7.78 0.37
CA PHE A 60 -3.00 -6.51 -0.35
C PHE A 60 -1.68 -5.78 -0.65
N HIS A 61 -0.80 -5.66 0.35
CA HIS A 61 0.47 -4.97 0.22
C HIS A 61 1.42 -5.69 -0.73
N SER A 62 1.55 -7.00 -0.63
CA SER A 62 2.40 -7.78 -1.53
C SER A 62 1.93 -7.68 -2.99
N ALA A 63 0.62 -7.71 -3.23
CA ALA A 63 0.05 -7.51 -4.56
C ALA A 63 0.35 -6.10 -5.10
N CYS A 64 0.08 -5.07 -4.29
CA CYS A 64 0.32 -3.67 -4.65
C CYS A 64 1.80 -3.39 -4.91
N VAL A 65 2.71 -3.90 -4.08
CA VAL A 65 4.15 -3.80 -4.32
C VAL A 65 4.51 -4.43 -5.67
N ARG A 66 3.99 -5.62 -5.99
CA ARG A 66 4.26 -6.26 -7.29
C ARG A 66 3.79 -5.39 -8.47
N ILE A 67 2.60 -4.80 -8.36
CA ILE A 67 2.05 -3.87 -9.37
C ILE A 67 2.95 -2.64 -9.51
N LEU A 68 3.33 -2.01 -8.39
CA LEU A 68 4.20 -0.84 -8.38
C LEU A 68 5.59 -1.16 -8.95
N ARG A 69 6.21 -2.27 -8.58
CA ARG A 69 7.51 -2.68 -9.14
C ARG A 69 7.49 -2.79 -10.67
N ALA A 70 6.34 -3.14 -11.26
CA ALA A 70 6.19 -3.21 -12.70
C ALA A 70 6.01 -1.83 -13.36
N ASN A 71 5.32 -0.89 -12.69
CA ASN A 71 4.72 0.28 -13.38
C ASN A 71 4.94 1.64 -12.69
N ILE A 72 5.57 1.71 -11.52
CA ILE A 72 5.67 2.95 -10.72
C ILE A 72 6.50 4.06 -11.40
N GLU A 73 7.30 3.73 -12.41
CA GLU A 73 8.01 4.73 -13.24
C GLU A 73 7.05 5.75 -13.87
N LYS A 74 5.81 5.35 -14.17
CA LYS A 74 4.77 6.26 -14.64
C LYS A 74 4.44 7.36 -13.62
N LEU A 75 4.59 7.09 -12.32
CA LEU A 75 4.40 8.08 -11.25
C LEU A 75 5.67 8.89 -10.93
N GLY A 76 6.76 8.66 -11.67
CA GLY A 76 8.04 9.35 -11.49
C GLY A 76 8.86 8.83 -10.31
N TYR A 77 8.79 7.52 -10.03
CA TYR A 77 9.67 6.81 -9.11
C TYR A 77 10.55 5.82 -9.88
N ASN A 78 11.64 5.34 -9.29
CA ASN A 78 12.36 4.20 -9.84
C ASN A 78 11.76 2.89 -9.32
N LYS A 79 11.82 1.83 -10.13
CA LYS A 79 11.29 0.50 -9.77
C LYS A 79 11.93 -0.11 -8.52
N ASN A 80 13.10 0.33 -8.10
CA ASN A 80 13.84 -0.12 -6.93
C ASN A 80 13.59 0.73 -5.66
N PHE A 81 12.41 1.36 -5.53
CA PHE A 81 12.04 2.10 -4.33
C PHE A 81 12.21 1.31 -3.02
N VAL A 82 12.57 2.00 -1.96
CA VAL A 82 12.66 1.43 -0.60
C VAL A 82 11.34 1.63 0.13
N ILE A 83 11.03 0.73 1.07
CA ILE A 83 9.83 0.85 1.92
C ILE A 83 10.32 1.24 3.31
N TYR A 84 9.96 2.45 3.76
CA TYR A 84 10.38 2.96 5.05
C TYR A 84 9.62 2.28 6.19
N ASP A 85 10.35 1.84 7.21
CA ASP A 85 9.78 1.35 8.45
C ASP A 85 9.30 2.49 9.36
N SER A 86 8.66 2.16 10.49
CA SER A 86 8.11 3.16 11.41
C SER A 86 9.18 4.12 11.98
N GLN A 87 10.42 3.66 12.16
CA GLN A 87 11.49 4.49 12.72
C GLN A 87 12.01 5.48 11.67
N GLU A 88 12.19 5.02 10.44
CA GLU A 88 12.56 5.86 9.29
C GLU A 88 11.48 6.91 9.00
N GLN A 89 10.21 6.53 9.06
CA GLN A 89 9.09 7.46 8.93
C GLN A 89 9.08 8.51 10.05
N GLU A 90 9.28 8.10 11.31
CA GLU A 90 9.26 9.02 12.47
C GLU A 90 10.39 10.05 12.37
N LYS A 91 11.59 9.60 11.99
CA LYS A 91 12.74 10.46 11.76
C LYS A 91 12.48 11.47 10.63
N LEU A 92 11.93 11.02 9.50
CA LEU A 92 11.66 11.90 8.37
C LEU A 92 10.61 12.96 8.71
N ILE A 93 9.62 12.64 9.54
CA ILE A 93 8.64 13.62 10.03
C ILE A 93 9.29 14.64 10.97
N ASP A 94 10.17 14.23 11.89
CA ASP A 94 10.91 15.17 12.74
C ASP A 94 11.76 16.14 11.89
N GLU A 95 12.41 15.65 10.83
CA GLU A 95 13.12 16.49 9.86
C GLU A 95 12.18 17.48 9.16
N CYS A 96 10.98 17.04 8.73
CA CYS A 96 9.98 17.93 8.13
C CYS A 96 9.49 19.02 9.10
N LEU A 97 9.22 18.66 10.36
CA LEU A 97 8.77 19.61 11.38
C LEU A 97 9.83 20.69 11.64
N LYS A 98 11.10 20.28 11.75
CA LYS A 98 12.24 21.21 11.90
C LYS A 98 12.38 22.15 10.70
N GLU A 99 12.31 21.62 9.48
CA GLU A 99 12.41 22.42 8.25
C GLU A 99 11.27 23.45 8.12
N LEU A 100 10.08 23.09 8.59
CA LEU A 100 8.90 23.97 8.60
C LEU A 100 8.84 24.92 9.80
N ASN A 101 9.85 24.91 10.68
CA ASN A 101 9.91 25.67 11.93
C ASN A 101 8.72 25.40 12.88
N PHE A 102 8.24 24.16 12.91
CA PHE A 102 7.27 23.72 13.91
C PHE A 102 7.98 23.15 15.14
N ASP A 103 7.55 23.58 16.32
CA ASP A 103 8.11 23.11 17.59
C ASP A 103 7.80 21.62 17.80
N ASN A 104 8.82 20.77 17.73
CA ASN A 104 8.69 19.33 17.90
C ASN A 104 8.40 18.90 19.35
N LYS A 105 8.46 19.83 20.32
CA LYS A 105 7.93 19.60 21.68
C LYS A 105 6.41 19.71 21.72
N LEU A 106 5.83 20.55 20.87
CA LEU A 106 4.37 20.73 20.75
C LEU A 106 3.76 19.72 19.78
N TYR A 107 4.45 19.41 18.69
CA TYR A 107 3.98 18.50 17.65
C TYR A 107 4.86 17.26 17.59
N LYS A 108 4.37 16.16 18.16
CA LYS A 108 5.14 14.90 18.22
C LYS A 108 5.10 14.18 16.86
N PRO A 109 6.25 13.73 16.32
CA PRO A 109 6.31 13.04 15.04
C PRO A 109 5.32 11.88 14.89
N ARG A 110 5.17 11.02 15.91
CA ARG A 110 4.19 9.91 15.90
C ARG A 110 2.74 10.35 15.75
N GLU A 111 2.36 11.45 16.40
CA GLU A 111 0.99 11.96 16.33
C GLU A 111 0.70 12.53 14.93
N ILE A 112 1.70 13.16 14.31
CA ILE A 112 1.60 13.63 12.93
C ILE A 112 1.54 12.45 11.95
N LEU A 113 2.39 11.44 12.11
CA LEU A 113 2.34 10.21 11.31
C LEU A 113 0.98 9.53 11.40
N SER A 114 0.41 9.37 12.60
CA SER A 114 -0.90 8.73 12.77
C SER A 114 -2.01 9.49 12.04
N LYS A 115 -1.96 10.83 12.03
CA LYS A 115 -2.90 11.65 11.27
C LYS A 115 -2.68 11.51 9.75
N ILE A 116 -1.42 11.50 9.30
CA ILE A 116 -1.09 11.28 7.89
C ILE A 116 -1.55 9.89 7.44
N GLY A 117 -1.31 8.83 8.23
CA GLY A 117 -1.80 7.48 7.95
C GLY A 117 -3.32 7.44 7.81
N SER A 118 -4.06 8.12 8.71
CA SER A 118 -5.53 8.21 8.61
C SER A 118 -6.01 8.95 7.34
N LEU A 119 -5.26 9.95 6.88
CA LEU A 119 -5.54 10.65 5.61
C LEU A 119 -5.26 9.73 4.42
N LYS A 120 -4.15 8.97 4.47
CA LYS A 120 -3.79 7.96 3.47
C LYS A 120 -4.80 6.81 3.41
N ASP A 121 -5.33 6.34 4.53
CA ASP A 121 -6.38 5.31 4.58
C ASP A 121 -7.66 5.74 3.84
N THR A 122 -7.93 7.04 3.80
CA THR A 122 -9.07 7.64 3.09
C THR A 122 -8.73 8.14 1.68
N LEU A 123 -7.55 7.75 1.16
CA LEU A 123 -7.03 8.13 -0.16
C LEU A 123 -6.93 9.65 -0.36
N THR A 124 -6.69 10.40 0.72
CA THR A 124 -6.55 11.85 0.64
C THR A 124 -5.19 12.22 0.03
N ASP A 125 -5.22 12.97 -1.08
CA ASP A 125 -4.01 13.47 -1.75
C ASP A 125 -3.35 14.60 -0.94
N GLU A 126 -2.01 14.54 -0.84
CA GLU A 126 -1.20 15.50 -0.08
C GLU A 126 -1.32 16.94 -0.58
N GLU A 127 -1.46 17.16 -1.89
CA GLU A 127 -1.58 18.49 -2.48
C GLU A 127 -2.95 19.09 -2.21
N ASP A 128 -4.01 18.28 -2.30
CA ASP A 128 -5.37 18.75 -2.07
C ASP A 128 -5.61 19.04 -0.58
N TYR A 129 -5.08 18.21 0.31
CA TYR A 129 -5.10 18.49 1.74
C TYR A 129 -4.33 19.77 2.08
N TYR A 130 -3.15 19.97 1.46
CA TYR A 130 -2.39 21.21 1.61
C TYR A 130 -3.20 22.44 1.15
N LYS A 131 -3.73 22.44 -0.08
CA LYS A 131 -4.51 23.56 -0.63
C LYS A 131 -5.67 23.96 0.27
N LYS A 132 -6.31 22.98 0.93
CA LYS A 132 -7.45 23.21 1.80
C LYS A 132 -7.09 23.69 3.20
N TYR A 133 -5.95 23.25 3.76
CA TYR A 133 -5.67 23.39 5.19
C TYR A 133 -4.32 24.04 5.53
N ALA A 134 -3.52 24.47 4.55
CA ALA A 134 -2.19 25.05 4.81
C ALA A 134 -2.20 26.31 5.68
N ASP A 135 -3.31 27.04 5.71
CA ASP A 135 -3.49 28.26 6.53
C ASP A 135 -4.53 28.09 7.65
N ASP A 136 -5.07 26.88 7.83
CA ASP A 136 -6.02 26.56 8.89
C ASP A 136 -5.31 26.49 10.26
N PHE A 137 -5.90 27.12 11.28
CA PHE A 137 -5.28 27.18 12.61
C PHE A 137 -5.00 25.79 13.21
N LYS A 138 -5.90 24.83 13.00
CA LYS A 138 -5.84 23.50 13.61
C LYS A 138 -5.03 22.50 12.77
N ASN A 139 -5.14 22.58 11.45
CA ASN A 139 -4.67 21.55 10.52
C ASN A 139 -3.40 21.96 9.75
N LYS A 140 -2.98 23.25 9.79
CA LYS A 140 -1.80 23.73 9.06
C LYS A 140 -0.55 22.89 9.27
N VAL A 141 -0.33 22.38 10.48
CA VAL A 141 0.87 21.60 10.79
C VAL A 141 0.84 20.28 10.03
N VAL A 142 -0.26 19.53 10.14
CA VAL A 142 -0.43 18.26 9.40
C VAL A 142 -0.38 18.53 7.90
N ALA A 143 -1.04 19.59 7.42
CA ALA A 143 -1.12 19.90 5.99
C ALA A 143 0.25 20.21 5.38
N ARG A 144 1.02 21.10 6.01
CA ARG A 144 2.35 21.47 5.53
C ARG A 144 3.35 20.32 5.68
N THR A 145 3.29 19.59 6.81
CA THR A 145 4.17 18.44 7.03
C THR A 145 3.86 17.28 6.08
N PHE A 146 2.59 16.98 5.81
CA PHE A 146 2.21 15.90 4.89
C PHE A 146 2.74 16.14 3.47
N LEU A 147 2.57 17.35 2.94
CA LEU A 147 3.10 17.71 1.62
C LEU A 147 4.63 17.57 1.56
N LEU A 148 5.34 18.12 2.55
CA LEU A 148 6.80 18.03 2.59
C LEU A 148 7.29 16.60 2.77
N TYR A 149 6.62 15.82 3.60
CA TYR A 149 6.91 14.42 3.86
C TYR A 149 6.82 13.57 2.59
N GLN A 150 5.71 13.66 1.85
CA GLN A 150 5.54 12.94 0.58
C GLN A 150 6.57 13.36 -0.46
N LYS A 151 6.91 14.66 -0.51
CA LYS A 151 7.98 15.17 -1.40
C LYS A 151 9.34 14.55 -1.04
N LYS A 152 9.69 14.49 0.25
CA LYS A 152 10.96 13.89 0.69
C LYS A 152 11.00 12.38 0.45
N LEU A 153 9.92 11.65 0.73
CA LEU A 153 9.81 10.23 0.39
C LEU A 153 10.08 10.00 -1.10
N LYS A 154 9.41 10.77 -1.97
CA LYS A 154 9.62 10.68 -3.42
C LYS A 154 11.06 10.99 -3.83
N ASN A 155 11.68 12.04 -3.26
CA ASN A 155 13.07 12.39 -3.55
C ASN A 155 14.06 11.30 -3.12
N SER A 156 13.76 10.59 -2.04
CA SER A 156 14.53 9.43 -1.57
C SER A 156 14.20 8.14 -2.33
N ASN A 157 13.36 8.20 -3.36
CA ASN A 157 12.80 7.02 -4.02
C ASN A 157 12.24 6.01 -3.01
N ALA A 158 11.49 6.51 -2.03
CA ALA A 158 10.93 5.75 -0.94
C ALA A 158 9.40 5.84 -0.94
N LEU A 159 8.77 4.80 -0.40
CA LEU A 159 7.36 4.75 -0.03
C LEU A 159 7.27 4.34 1.44
N ASP A 160 6.20 4.70 2.13
CA ASP A 160 5.82 4.00 3.36
C ASP A 160 4.78 2.91 3.09
N PHE A 161 4.34 2.24 4.15
CA PHE A 161 3.39 1.13 4.04
C PHE A 161 2.03 1.59 3.50
N ASP A 162 1.54 2.74 3.95
CA ASP A 162 0.25 3.30 3.53
C ASP A 162 0.29 3.81 2.08
N ASP A 163 1.45 4.28 1.61
CA ASP A 163 1.68 4.66 0.21
C ASP A 163 1.53 3.48 -0.75
N ILE A 164 1.80 2.25 -0.34
CA ILE A 164 1.74 1.08 -1.23
C ILE A 164 0.36 0.96 -1.86
N ILE A 165 -0.71 1.10 -1.06
CA ILE A 165 -2.08 1.04 -1.55
C ILE A 165 -2.43 2.33 -2.30
N ASN A 166 -2.15 3.49 -1.70
CA ASN A 166 -2.48 4.79 -2.27
C ASN A 166 -1.87 5.02 -3.65
N LYS A 167 -0.57 4.76 -3.80
CA LYS A 167 0.14 4.94 -5.07
C LYS A 167 -0.30 3.90 -6.09
N THR A 168 -0.73 2.71 -5.68
CA THR A 168 -1.33 1.73 -6.62
C THR A 168 -2.68 2.22 -7.15
N VAL A 169 -3.54 2.77 -6.29
CA VAL A 169 -4.80 3.38 -6.72
C VAL A 169 -4.54 4.59 -7.63
N LYS A 170 -3.63 5.49 -7.25
CA LYS A 170 -3.23 6.65 -8.05
C LYS A 170 -2.67 6.25 -9.41
N LEU A 171 -1.87 5.18 -9.47
CA LEU A 171 -1.34 4.62 -10.71
C LEU A 171 -2.49 4.21 -11.65
N PHE A 172 -3.46 3.43 -11.17
CA PHE A 172 -4.58 2.98 -11.99
C PHE A 172 -5.51 4.12 -12.43
N GLN A 173 -5.74 5.11 -11.57
CA GLN A 173 -6.57 6.27 -11.91
C GLN A 173 -5.89 7.19 -12.93
N THR A 174 -4.57 7.37 -12.82
CA THR A 174 -3.81 8.25 -13.70
C THR A 174 -3.46 7.58 -15.03
N TYR A 175 -3.22 6.27 -15.02
CA TYR A 175 -2.80 5.48 -16.17
C TYR A 175 -3.74 4.27 -16.36
N PRO A 176 -4.94 4.48 -16.94
CA PRO A 176 -5.91 3.41 -17.13
C PRO A 176 -5.41 2.25 -18.00
N ASP A 177 -4.40 2.47 -18.84
CA ASP A 177 -3.72 1.45 -19.63
C ASP A 177 -3.01 0.39 -18.77
N VAL A 178 -2.65 0.71 -17.53
CA VAL A 178 -2.05 -0.24 -16.59
C VAL A 178 -3.08 -1.23 -16.03
N LEU A 179 -4.37 -0.87 -16.08
CA LEU A 179 -5.46 -1.72 -15.61
C LEU A 179 -5.95 -2.73 -16.68
N ASN A 180 -5.60 -2.51 -17.95
CA ASN A 180 -6.11 -3.27 -19.10
C ASN A 180 -5.18 -4.37 -19.59
#